data_AF-A0A519LDC7-F1
#
_entry.id   AF-A0A519LDC7-F1
#
_cell.length_a   1.000
_cell.length_b   1.000
_cell.length_c   1.000
_cell.angle_alpha   90.00
_cell.angle_beta   90.00
_cell.angle_gamma   90.00
#
_symmetry.space_group_name_H-M   'P 1'
#
loop_
_entity.id
_entity.type
_entity.pdbx_description
1 polymer ?
#
loop_
_entity_poly.entity_id
_entity_poly.type
_entity_poly.pdbx_seq_one_letter_code
_entity_poly.pdbx_strand_id
1 'polypeptide(L)'
;MEANENNKKLNKYELESQTIFTGFSTFEEAEEYANNEGGTVVEVGFKDGNDNPQITTEAGLVEKKLHYFVDAGIEYKFIHSSDPGFKQYADELQKLKAKQQQSPPDERYLANFEIENTEDPIVVLKNDEFESVTSRERSKYLKHAHVYEIGVSTAKSES
;
A
#
# COMPACT_ATOMS: atom_id res chain seq x y z
N MET A 1 21.96 11.16 -19.42
CA MET A 1 22.13 11.52 -18.00
C MET A 1 21.07 12.54 -17.67
N GLU A 2 20.09 12.34 -16.82
CA GLU A 2 19.48 11.18 -16.15
C GLU A 2 18.10 11.75 -15.76
N ALA A 3 17.01 11.11 -16.18
CA ALA A 3 15.69 11.55 -15.78
C ALA A 3 15.48 11.09 -14.34
N ASN A 4 15.59 11.99 -13.37
CA ASN A 4 15.09 11.76 -12.02
C ASN A 4 13.55 11.68 -12.08
N GLU A 5 13.02 10.53 -12.50
CA GLU A 5 11.58 10.23 -12.51
C GLU A 5 11.03 9.85 -11.12
N ASN A 6 11.85 9.91 -10.07
CA ASN A 6 11.45 9.56 -8.70
C ASN A 6 10.96 10.77 -7.88
N ASN A 7 10.12 11.63 -8.44
CA ASN A 7 9.42 12.64 -7.64
C ASN A 7 8.12 12.09 -7.05
N LYS A 8 8.16 10.82 -6.59
CA LYS A 8 7.05 10.22 -5.83
C LYS A 8 7.09 10.86 -4.44
N LYS A 9 5.97 11.48 -4.05
CA LYS A 9 5.86 12.18 -2.78
C LYS A 9 5.79 11.13 -1.66
N LEU A 10 6.94 10.79 -1.07
CA LEU A 10 7.00 9.88 0.07
C LEU A 10 6.23 10.47 1.25
N ASN A 11 5.57 9.60 2.02
CA ASN A 11 4.90 9.97 3.26
C ASN A 11 5.96 10.12 4.35
N LYS A 12 6.01 11.28 5.00
CA LYS A 12 6.95 11.58 6.08
C LYS A 12 6.22 11.55 7.42
N TYR A 13 6.73 10.78 8.36
CA TYR A 13 6.25 10.68 9.73
C TYR A 13 7.36 11.08 10.69
N GLU A 14 7.11 12.10 11.50
CA GLU A 14 8.07 12.60 12.46
C GLU A 14 7.81 12.00 13.84
N LEU A 15 8.74 11.17 14.31
CA LEU A 15 8.76 10.66 15.66
C LEU A 15 9.68 11.52 16.53
N GLU A 16 9.73 11.22 17.82
CA GLU A 16 10.53 11.96 18.80
C GLU A 16 12.04 11.94 18.45
N SER A 17 12.58 10.77 18.07
CA SER A 17 14.02 10.56 17.82
C SER A 17 14.39 10.29 16.36
N GLN A 18 13.41 10.06 15.49
CA GLN A 18 13.63 9.61 14.11
C GLN A 18 12.55 10.13 13.16
N THR A 19 12.85 10.11 11.87
CA THR A 19 11.87 10.37 10.81
C THR A 19 11.68 9.08 10.02
N ILE A 20 10.43 8.69 9.80
CA ILE A 20 10.09 7.55 8.97
C ILE A 20 9.54 8.06 7.64
N PHE A 21 10.10 7.57 6.55
CA PHE A 21 9.57 7.74 5.22
C PHE A 21 8.87 6.45 4.79
N THR A 22 7.66 6.54 4.22
CA THR A 22 6.93 5.40 3.63
C THR A 22 6.35 5.77 2.27
N GLY A 23 5.68 4.82 1.61
CA GLY A 23 5.10 5.03 0.28
C GLY A 23 5.95 4.46 -0.86
N PHE A 24 6.98 3.69 -0.52
CA PHE A 24 7.85 3.03 -1.48
C PHE A 24 7.07 2.03 -2.34
N SER A 25 7.39 2.02 -3.64
CA SER A 25 6.75 1.14 -4.62
C SER A 25 7.33 -0.28 -4.59
N THR A 26 8.60 -0.39 -4.21
CA THR A 26 9.35 -1.66 -4.12
C THR A 26 10.28 -1.64 -2.91
N PHE A 27 10.75 -2.82 -2.51
CA PHE A 27 11.75 -2.93 -1.45
C PHE A 27 13.09 -2.30 -1.87
N GLU A 28 13.47 -2.46 -3.13
CA GLU A 28 14.69 -1.88 -3.71
C GLU A 28 14.70 -0.35 -3.63
N GLU A 29 13.56 0.31 -3.91
CA GLU A 29 13.42 1.77 -3.80
C GLU A 29 13.67 2.24 -2.36
N ALA A 30 13.22 1.47 -1.36
CA ALA A 30 13.48 1.75 0.04
C ALA A 30 14.94 1.53 0.42
N GLU A 31 15.58 0.46 -0.09
CA GLU A 31 17.03 0.21 0.12
C GLU A 31 17.89 1.31 -0.48
N GLU A 32 17.59 1.75 -1.70
CA GLU A 32 18.31 2.85 -2.35
C GLU A 32 18.14 4.15 -1.57
N TYR A 33 16.92 4.47 -1.15
CA TYR A 33 16.67 5.67 -0.34
C TYR A 33 17.40 5.63 1.01
N ALA A 34 17.40 4.49 1.69
CA ALA A 34 18.15 4.30 2.93
C ALA A 34 19.66 4.48 2.74
N ASN A 35 20.24 3.92 1.67
CA ASN A 35 21.65 4.08 1.36
C ASN A 35 22.04 5.53 1.03
N ASN A 36 21.16 6.26 0.33
CA ASN A 36 21.40 7.65 -0.05
C ASN A 36 21.28 8.62 1.13
N GLU A 37 20.26 8.45 1.97
CA GLU A 37 19.96 9.35 3.09
C GLU A 37 20.64 8.94 4.40
N GLY A 38 21.39 7.83 4.42
CA GLY A 38 22.03 7.28 5.62
C GLY A 38 21.02 6.73 6.63
N GLY A 39 19.90 6.22 6.15
CA GLY A 39 18.83 5.61 6.94
C GLY A 39 18.96 4.10 7.09
N THR A 40 17.94 3.50 7.70
CA THR A 40 17.77 2.04 7.81
C THR A 40 16.41 1.66 7.29
N VAL A 41 16.36 0.61 6.44
CA VAL A 41 15.09 0.04 5.98
C VAL A 41 14.40 -0.65 7.16
N VAL A 42 13.18 -0.23 7.44
CA VAL A 42 12.36 -0.70 8.55
C VAL A 42 10.99 -1.13 8.02
N GLU A 43 10.36 -2.05 8.71
CA GLU A 43 8.94 -2.33 8.51
C GLU A 43 8.13 -1.47 9.48
N VAL A 44 7.01 -0.95 8.99
CA VAL A 44 6.06 -0.20 9.81
C VAL A 44 4.65 -0.75 9.67
N GLY A 45 3.92 -0.76 10.79
CA GLY A 45 2.53 -1.16 10.85
C GLY A 45 1.62 0.03 11.17
N PHE A 46 0.52 0.14 10.42
CA PHE A 46 -0.64 0.97 10.69
C PHE A 46 -1.72 0.04 11.24
N LYS A 47 -1.99 0.15 12.54
CA LYS A 47 -2.94 -0.73 13.26
C LYS A 47 -4.09 0.08 13.82
N ASP A 48 -5.23 -0.57 13.98
CA ASP A 48 -6.44 0.00 14.63
C ASP A 48 -6.94 1.31 13.98
N GLY A 49 -6.70 1.49 12.68
CA GLY A 49 -7.05 2.71 11.95
C GLY A 49 -6.23 3.94 12.34
N ASN A 50 -5.06 3.75 12.97
CA ASN A 50 -4.14 4.83 13.31
C ASN A 50 -3.25 5.19 12.11
N ASP A 51 -3.23 6.47 11.75
CA ASP A 51 -2.36 7.02 10.71
C ASP A 51 -0.89 7.10 11.12
N ASN A 52 -0.56 6.93 12.40
CA ASN A 52 0.82 6.95 12.88
C ASN A 52 1.44 5.56 12.75
N PRO A 53 2.50 5.39 11.93
CA PRO A 53 3.18 4.12 11.79
C PRO A 53 3.93 3.74 13.07
N GLN A 54 3.91 2.45 13.40
CA GLN A 54 4.76 1.86 14.43
C GLN A 54 5.79 0.96 13.77
N ILE A 55 7.07 1.12 14.12
CA ILE A 55 8.11 0.19 13.66
C ILE A 55 7.80 -1.20 14.21
N THR A 56 7.78 -2.19 13.34
CA THR A 56 7.47 -3.58 13.67
C THR A 56 8.20 -4.54 12.73
N THR A 57 8.13 -5.83 13.02
CA THR A 57 8.65 -6.93 12.20
C THR A 57 7.63 -8.07 12.09
N GLU A 58 6.37 -7.81 12.38
CA GLU A 58 5.31 -8.82 12.45
C GLU A 58 4.94 -9.40 11.09
N ALA A 59 4.97 -8.59 10.03
CA ALA A 59 4.69 -9.04 8.67
C ALA A 59 5.93 -9.67 8.00
N GLY A 60 7.13 -9.36 8.49
CA GLY A 60 8.40 -9.86 7.94
C GLY A 60 8.67 -9.32 6.53
N LEU A 61 8.26 -8.08 6.24
CA LEU A 61 8.41 -7.41 4.95
C LEU A 61 9.87 -7.35 4.52
N VAL A 62 10.77 -6.99 5.45
CA VAL A 62 12.22 -6.90 5.18
C VAL A 62 12.79 -8.26 4.77
N GLU A 63 12.46 -9.32 5.51
CA GLU A 63 12.94 -10.67 5.23
C GLU A 63 12.38 -11.23 3.92
N LYS A 64 11.11 -10.94 3.63
CA LYS A 64 10.41 -11.36 2.42
C LYS A 64 10.72 -10.47 1.21
N LYS A 65 11.44 -9.36 1.39
CA LYS A 65 11.67 -8.30 0.38
C LYS A 65 10.35 -7.79 -0.23
N LEU A 66 9.34 -7.67 0.61
CA LEU A 66 8.03 -7.11 0.26
C LEU A 66 7.97 -5.65 0.70
N HIS A 67 7.24 -4.84 -0.05
CA HIS A 67 7.08 -3.42 0.23
C HIS A 67 5.75 -3.10 0.93
N TYR A 68 4.79 -4.03 0.90
CA TYR A 68 3.44 -3.84 1.38
C TYR A 68 2.78 -5.17 1.72
N PHE A 69 2.03 -5.22 2.82
CA PHE A 69 1.24 -6.37 3.25
C PHE A 69 0.05 -5.89 4.09
N VAL A 70 -1.06 -6.63 4.04
CA VAL A 70 -2.23 -6.35 4.89
C VAL A 70 -2.68 -7.65 5.55
N ASP A 71 -2.83 -7.59 6.86
CA ASP A 71 -3.42 -8.66 7.66
C ASP A 71 -4.78 -8.19 8.18
N ALA A 72 -5.88 -8.76 7.68
CA ALA A 72 -7.23 -8.47 8.20
C ALA A 72 -7.96 -9.74 8.67
N GLY A 73 -7.19 -10.72 9.15
CA GLY A 73 -7.70 -12.03 9.57
C GLY A 73 -7.69 -13.08 8.45
N ILE A 74 -7.87 -14.35 8.83
CA ILE A 74 -7.72 -15.51 7.94
C ILE A 74 -8.72 -15.55 6.77
N GLU A 75 -9.87 -14.91 6.95
CA GLU A 75 -10.92 -14.85 5.93
C GLU A 75 -10.57 -13.87 4.81
N TYR A 76 -9.67 -12.91 5.05
CA TYR A 76 -9.41 -11.81 4.12
C TYR A 76 -8.02 -11.92 3.48
N LYS A 77 -7.93 -11.67 2.18
CA LYS A 77 -6.65 -11.57 1.45
C LYS A 77 -6.61 -10.30 0.61
N PHE A 78 -5.49 -9.60 0.68
CA PHE A 78 -5.25 -8.38 -0.07
C PHE A 78 -4.15 -8.65 -1.09
N ILE A 79 -4.46 -8.47 -2.37
CA ILE A 79 -3.55 -8.73 -3.48
C ILE A 79 -3.22 -7.39 -4.12
N HIS A 80 -1.98 -6.92 -3.91
CA HIS A 80 -1.48 -5.69 -4.51
C HIS A 80 -1.29 -5.85 -6.02
N SER A 81 -1.41 -4.77 -6.78
CA SER A 81 -1.20 -4.73 -8.24
C SER A 81 0.15 -5.32 -8.69
N SER A 82 1.18 -5.15 -7.86
CA SER A 82 2.54 -5.69 -8.06
C SER A 82 2.65 -7.19 -7.82
N ASP A 83 1.67 -7.82 -7.17
CA ASP A 83 1.68 -9.24 -6.87
C ASP A 83 1.37 -10.08 -8.13
N PRO A 84 2.10 -11.17 -8.41
CA PRO A 84 1.81 -12.03 -9.56
C PRO A 84 0.38 -12.58 -9.58
N GLY A 85 -0.24 -12.77 -8.40
CA GLY A 85 -1.63 -13.20 -8.26
C GLY A 85 -2.64 -12.18 -8.77
N PHE A 86 -2.29 -10.89 -8.84
CA PHE A 86 -3.18 -9.83 -9.29
C PHE A 86 -3.67 -10.03 -10.73
N LYS A 87 -2.80 -10.58 -11.60
CA LYS A 87 -3.14 -10.83 -13.02
C LYS A 87 -4.35 -11.75 -13.18
N GLN A 88 -4.60 -12.64 -12.22
CA GLN A 88 -5.76 -13.56 -12.25
C GLN A 88 -7.09 -12.80 -12.06
N TYR A 89 -7.04 -11.64 -11.42
CA TYR A 89 -8.21 -10.79 -11.15
C TYR A 89 -8.34 -9.63 -12.14
N ALA A 90 -7.39 -9.45 -13.06
CA ALA A 90 -7.45 -8.42 -14.09
C ALA A 90 -8.71 -8.56 -14.97
N ASP A 91 -9.12 -9.79 -15.26
CA ASP A 91 -10.33 -10.10 -16.04
C ASP A 91 -11.60 -9.71 -15.26
N GLU A 92 -11.66 -10.01 -13.97
CA GLU A 92 -12.78 -9.61 -13.10
C GLU A 92 -12.86 -8.09 -12.94
N LEU A 93 -11.71 -7.41 -12.82
CA LEU A 93 -11.64 -5.94 -12.82
C LEU A 93 -12.19 -5.34 -14.12
N GLN A 94 -11.87 -5.94 -15.27
CA GLN A 94 -12.42 -5.51 -16.55
C GLN A 94 -13.94 -5.73 -16.62
N LYS A 95 -14.44 -6.87 -16.14
CA LYS A 95 -15.88 -7.15 -16.06
C LYS A 95 -16.60 -6.17 -15.13
N LEU A 96 -16.01 -5.82 -14.00
CA LEU A 96 -16.55 -4.80 -13.08
C LEU A 96 -16.62 -3.43 -13.75
N LYS A 97 -15.56 -3.00 -14.45
CA LYS A 97 -15.56 -1.76 -15.23
C LYS A 97 -16.63 -1.78 -16.31
N ALA A 98 -16.79 -2.88 -17.03
CA ALA A 98 -17.81 -3.03 -18.06
C ALA A 98 -19.24 -2.99 -17.50
N LYS A 99 -19.50 -3.63 -16.36
CA LYS A 99 -20.80 -3.56 -15.66
C LYS A 99 -21.13 -2.14 -15.20
N GLN A 100 -20.15 -1.40 -14.68
CA GLN A 100 -20.34 0.00 -14.30
C GLN A 100 -20.66 0.90 -15.50
N GLN A 101 -20.09 0.59 -16.68
CA GLN A 101 -20.48 1.27 -17.91
C GLN A 101 -21.92 1.00 -18.37
N GLN A 102 -22.61 0.04 -17.75
CA GLN A 102 -24.03 -0.24 -18.01
C GLN A 102 -24.95 0.31 -16.90
N SER A 103 -24.40 0.80 -15.79
CA SER A 103 -25.15 1.40 -14.69
C SER A 103 -25.74 2.77 -15.08
N PRO A 104 -26.87 3.17 -14.46
CA PRO A 104 -27.45 4.50 -14.65
C PRO A 104 -26.44 5.62 -14.30
N PRO A 105 -26.57 6.79 -14.94
CA PRO A 105 -25.55 7.84 -14.91
C PRO A 105 -25.12 8.24 -13.49
N ASP A 106 -26.04 8.43 -12.55
CA ASP A 106 -25.71 8.81 -11.16
C ASP A 106 -24.80 7.82 -10.42
N GLU A 107 -25.08 6.51 -10.51
CA GLU A 107 -24.26 5.48 -9.85
C GLU A 107 -22.93 5.25 -10.57
N ARG A 108 -22.92 5.50 -11.89
CA ARG A 108 -21.75 5.34 -12.75
C ARG A 108 -20.66 6.36 -12.44
N TYR A 109 -21.01 7.59 -12.02
CA TYR A 109 -20.03 8.61 -11.62
C TYR A 109 -19.29 8.22 -10.34
N LEU A 110 -20.00 7.73 -9.31
CA LEU A 110 -19.42 7.34 -8.03
C LEU A 110 -18.47 6.14 -8.19
N ALA A 111 -18.93 5.09 -8.89
CA ALA A 111 -18.18 3.85 -9.00
C ALA A 111 -16.96 3.98 -9.95
N ASN A 112 -17.09 4.69 -11.08
CA ASN A 112 -15.95 4.97 -11.96
C ASN A 112 -14.89 5.83 -11.27
N PHE A 113 -15.32 6.82 -10.47
CA PHE A 113 -14.38 7.67 -9.72
C PHE A 113 -13.52 6.84 -8.76
N GLU A 114 -14.10 5.87 -8.06
CA GLU A 114 -13.35 5.03 -7.12
C GLU A 114 -12.31 4.13 -7.81
N ILE A 115 -12.64 3.51 -8.93
CA ILE A 115 -11.69 2.62 -9.62
C ILE A 115 -10.64 3.39 -10.42
N GLU A 116 -11.00 4.50 -11.08
CA GLU A 116 -10.06 5.28 -11.90
C GLU A 116 -9.08 6.12 -11.06
N ASN A 117 -9.46 6.54 -9.84
CA ASN A 117 -8.56 7.29 -8.94
C ASN A 117 -7.74 6.39 -8.01
N THR A 118 -7.85 5.07 -8.11
CA THR A 118 -7.03 4.18 -7.29
C THR A 118 -5.64 4.05 -7.93
N GLU A 119 -4.69 4.87 -7.46
CA GLU A 119 -3.30 4.92 -7.95
C GLU A 119 -2.56 3.57 -7.76
N ASP A 120 -2.91 2.83 -6.71
CA ASP A 120 -2.38 1.49 -6.39
C ASP A 120 -3.54 0.52 -6.09
N PRO A 121 -4.10 -0.17 -7.11
CA PRO A 121 -5.26 -1.03 -6.91
C PRO A 121 -4.90 -2.31 -6.18
N ILE A 122 -5.70 -2.62 -5.17
CA ILE A 122 -5.59 -3.80 -4.32
C ILE A 122 -6.89 -4.57 -4.41
N VAL A 123 -6.82 -5.83 -4.79
CA VAL A 123 -7.97 -6.74 -4.78
C VAL A 123 -8.15 -7.29 -3.37
N VAL A 124 -9.36 -7.17 -2.85
CA VAL A 124 -9.76 -7.75 -1.57
C VAL A 124 -10.56 -9.00 -1.83
N LEU A 125 -10.08 -10.12 -1.32
CA LEU A 125 -10.80 -11.39 -1.30
C LEU A 125 -11.34 -11.66 0.10
N LYS A 126 -12.53 -12.24 0.16
CA LYS A 126 -13.09 -12.83 1.37
C LYS A 126 -13.35 -14.31 1.11
N ASN A 127 -12.79 -15.19 1.92
CA ASN A 127 -12.89 -16.65 1.79
C ASN A 127 -12.53 -17.14 0.38
N ASP A 128 -11.44 -16.59 -0.18
CA ASP A 128 -10.95 -16.84 -1.55
C ASP A 128 -11.88 -16.38 -2.70
N GLU A 129 -12.98 -15.69 -2.38
CA GLU A 129 -13.88 -15.07 -3.35
C GLU A 129 -13.63 -13.56 -3.47
N PHE A 130 -13.76 -13.01 -4.68
CA PHE A 130 -13.61 -11.57 -4.92
C PHE A 130 -14.67 -10.78 -4.11
N GLU A 131 -14.22 -9.88 -3.23
CA GLU A 131 -15.11 -9.01 -2.45
C GLU A 131 -15.14 -7.59 -3.02
N SER A 132 -13.99 -6.94 -3.18
CA SER A 132 -13.90 -5.54 -3.62
C SER A 132 -12.52 -5.13 -4.14
N VAL A 133 -12.40 -3.88 -4.60
CA VAL A 133 -11.13 -3.24 -4.95
C VAL A 133 -10.93 -2.03 -4.04
N THR A 134 -9.72 -1.86 -3.52
CA THR A 134 -9.36 -0.73 -2.65
C THR A 134 -7.99 -0.16 -3.05
N SER A 135 -7.57 0.92 -2.38
CA SER A 135 -6.23 1.49 -2.50
C SER A 135 -5.38 1.18 -1.27
N ARG A 136 -4.05 1.34 -1.41
CA ARG A 136 -3.10 1.27 -0.30
C ARG A 136 -3.52 2.14 0.88
N GLU A 137 -3.92 3.39 0.63
CA GLU A 137 -4.36 4.29 1.69
C GLU A 137 -5.69 3.84 2.32
N ARG A 138 -6.68 3.50 1.50
CA ARG A 138 -8.00 3.09 2.00
C ARG A 138 -7.96 1.77 2.78
N SER A 139 -6.99 0.89 2.48
CA SER A 139 -6.79 -0.36 3.21
C SER A 139 -6.55 -0.15 4.70
N LYS A 140 -5.93 0.98 5.10
CA LYS A 140 -5.65 1.32 6.51
C LYS A 140 -6.91 1.50 7.34
N TYR A 141 -8.03 1.79 6.68
CA TYR A 141 -9.33 2.02 7.33
C TYR A 141 -10.30 0.85 7.13
N LEU A 142 -9.90 -0.23 6.45
CA LEU A 142 -10.75 -1.40 6.26
C LEU A 142 -10.71 -2.30 7.51
N LYS A 143 -11.89 -2.57 8.08
CA LYS A 143 -12.22 -3.63 9.06
C LYS A 143 -11.03 -4.38 9.68
N HIS A 144 -10.52 -3.91 10.83
CA HIS A 144 -9.46 -4.57 11.61
C HIS A 144 -8.19 -4.94 10.82
N ALA A 145 -7.96 -4.30 9.67
CA ALA A 145 -6.77 -4.52 8.87
C ALA A 145 -5.56 -3.88 9.55
N HIS A 146 -4.54 -4.69 9.78
CA HIS A 146 -3.20 -4.25 10.08
C HIS A 146 -2.45 -4.11 8.76
N VAL A 147 -2.18 -2.86 8.37
CA VAL A 147 -1.46 -2.57 7.14
C VAL A 147 0.00 -2.41 7.48
N TYR A 148 0.85 -3.17 6.80
CA TYR A 148 2.29 -3.11 6.95
C TYR A 148 2.89 -2.56 5.67
N GLU A 149 3.79 -1.60 5.81
CA GLU A 149 4.51 -0.98 4.71
C GLU A 149 6.00 -1.01 5.00
N ILE A 150 6.81 -1.07 3.95
CA ILE A 150 8.23 -0.80 4.09
C ILE A 150 8.45 0.71 4.23
N GLY A 151 9.36 1.07 5.11
CA GLY A 151 9.78 2.44 5.33
C GLY A 151 11.28 2.56 5.49
N VAL A 152 11.75 3.80 5.50
CA VAL A 152 13.13 4.13 5.83
C VAL A 152 13.11 5.01 7.05
N SER A 153 13.78 4.57 8.11
CA SER A 153 14.02 5.39 9.29
C SER A 153 15.34 6.13 9.15
N THR A 154 15.31 7.45 9.32
CA THR A 154 16.50 8.28 9.46
C THR A 154 16.53 8.85 10.88
N ALA A 155 17.71 8.83 11.51
CA ALA A 155 17.88 9.49 12.80
C ALA A 155 17.65 10.99 12.64
N LYS A 156 16.94 11.62 13.58
CA LYS A 156 16.93 13.08 13.64
C LYS A 156 18.32 13.52 14.08
N SER A 157 19.02 14.26 13.21
CA SER A 157 20.23 14.96 13.63
C SER A 157 19.85 15.95 14.72
N GLU A 158 20.10 15.60 15.98
CA GLU A 158 20.05 16.56 17.09
C GLU A 158 21.03 17.69 16.73
N SER A 159 20.48 18.87 16.48
CA SER A 159 21.24 20.11 16.25
C SER A 159 21.46 20.82 17.57
#